data_AF-A0A8H7FPT5-F1
#
_entry.id   AF-A0A8H7FPT5-F1
#
_cell.length_a   1.000
_cell.length_b   1.000
_cell.length_c   1.000
_cell.angle_alpha   90.00
_cell.angle_beta   90.00
_cell.angle_gamma   90.00
#
_symmetry.space_group_name_H-M   'P 1'
#
loop_
_entity.id
_entity.type
_entity.pdbx_description
1 polymer ?
#
loop_
_entity_poly.entity_id
_entity_poly.type
_entity_poly.pdbx_seq_one_letter_code
_entity_poly.pdbx_strand_id
1 'polypeptide(L)'
;MVQIISKFLVLGAIMLGVSAISLPKRTVSQVETDIATIHTQVTSLDTSINAFPNSGGSLNAALAINTASRNLATAINTATTDTKAVTAPVAEGDAKTIIAAVKGFTPTIVDALTNIISKKPSFDALIVADSLVKQDLTSLNTATTAFENALLALAPADLKSEASTLISQINAAFTKANAAYA
;
A
#
# COMPACT_ATOMS: atom_id res chain seq x y z
N MET A 1 -47.62 -45.65 54.04
CA MET A 1 -46.59 -46.53 53.43
C MET A 1 -46.80 -46.55 51.92
N VAL A 2 -45.85 -47.07 51.13
CA VAL A 2 -45.68 -46.83 49.68
C VAL A 2 -45.09 -45.43 49.36
N GLN A 3 -44.14 -45.21 48.42
CA GLN A 3 -42.79 -45.80 48.10
C GLN A 3 -42.33 -45.25 46.73
N ILE A 4 -41.08 -44.80 46.41
CA ILE A 4 -39.89 -44.24 47.10
C ILE A 4 -39.10 -43.40 46.04
N ILE A 5 -37.81 -43.06 46.28
CA ILE A 5 -36.79 -42.58 45.27
C ILE A 5 -37.01 -41.12 44.80
N SER A 6 -36.32 -40.10 45.32
CA SER A 6 -34.91 -39.69 45.05
C SER A 6 -34.60 -39.25 43.61
N LYS A 7 -33.95 -38.08 43.42
CA LYS A 7 -32.56 -37.97 42.90
C LYS A 7 -32.10 -36.53 42.54
N PHE A 8 -30.86 -36.24 42.95
CA PHE A 8 -29.82 -35.44 42.27
C PHE A 8 -29.92 -33.90 42.26
N LEU A 9 -28.85 -33.28 42.80
CA LEU A 9 -28.36 -31.99 42.33
C LEU A 9 -27.77 -32.16 40.91
N VAL A 10 -27.86 -31.11 40.09
CA VAL A 10 -26.95 -30.90 38.95
C VAL A 10 -26.45 -29.46 39.01
N LEU A 11 -25.13 -29.29 39.09
CA LEU A 11 -24.48 -27.98 39.16
C LEU A 11 -24.22 -27.47 37.73
N GLY A 12 -24.89 -26.40 37.32
CA GLY A 12 -24.82 -25.87 35.95
C GLY A 12 -23.54 -25.08 35.66
N ALA A 13 -22.50 -25.75 35.16
CA ALA A 13 -21.28 -25.11 34.69
C ALA A 13 -21.41 -24.64 33.22
N ILE A 14 -21.68 -23.35 33.00
CA ILE A 14 -21.74 -22.76 31.66
C ILE A 14 -20.31 -22.42 31.19
N MET A 15 -19.71 -23.31 30.42
CA MET A 15 -18.45 -23.07 29.71
C MET A 15 -18.69 -22.14 28.51
N LEU A 16 -18.34 -20.86 28.64
CA LEU A 16 -18.36 -19.90 27.52
C LEU A 16 -17.21 -20.22 26.56
N GLY A 17 -17.46 -21.08 25.58
CA GLY A 17 -16.53 -21.38 24.50
C GLY A 17 -16.33 -20.19 23.57
N VAL A 18 -15.31 -19.37 23.83
CA VAL A 18 -14.86 -18.31 22.92
C VAL A 18 -14.37 -18.97 21.63
N SER A 19 -15.21 -18.92 20.60
CA SER A 19 -14.85 -19.37 19.26
C SER A 19 -13.86 -18.38 18.66
N ALA A 20 -12.58 -18.73 18.67
CA ALA A 20 -11.54 -17.94 18.01
C ALA A 20 -11.88 -17.84 16.52
N ILE A 21 -12.11 -16.61 16.04
CA ILE A 21 -12.41 -16.37 14.62
C ILE A 21 -11.15 -16.69 13.82
N SER A 22 -11.15 -17.85 13.15
CA SER A 22 -10.11 -18.22 12.21
C SER A 22 -10.25 -17.33 10.97
N LEU A 23 -9.56 -16.19 10.97
CA LEU A 23 -9.48 -15.31 9.81
C LEU A 23 -8.91 -16.10 8.62
N PRO A 24 -9.56 -16.05 7.44
CA PRO A 24 -9.01 -16.68 6.24
C PRO A 24 -7.61 -16.15 5.95
N LYS A 25 -6.65 -17.05 5.76
CA LYS A 25 -5.30 -16.70 5.30
C LYS A 25 -5.39 -15.99 3.96
N ARG A 26 -4.64 -14.90 3.79
CA ARG A 26 -4.54 -14.21 2.50
C ARG A 26 -3.68 -15.03 1.52
N THR A 27 -3.95 -14.83 0.24
CA THR A 27 -3.32 -15.57 -0.87
C THR A 27 -2.48 -14.63 -1.73
N VAL A 28 -1.57 -15.19 -2.53
CA VAL A 28 -0.82 -14.44 -3.55
C VAL A 28 -1.77 -13.68 -4.47
N SER A 29 -2.86 -14.32 -4.92
CA SER A 29 -3.86 -13.70 -5.80
C SER A 29 -4.56 -12.46 -5.20
N GLN A 30 -4.65 -12.36 -3.87
CA GLN A 30 -5.06 -11.11 -3.21
C GLN A 30 -3.99 -10.03 -3.42
N VAL A 31 -2.71 -10.34 -3.16
CA VAL A 31 -1.59 -9.40 -3.36
C VAL A 31 -1.49 -8.95 -4.82
N GLU A 32 -1.71 -9.82 -5.79
CA GLU A 32 -1.78 -9.47 -7.22
C GLU A 32 -2.95 -8.50 -7.52
N THR A 33 -4.12 -8.73 -6.91
CA THR A 33 -5.30 -7.85 -7.01
C THR A 33 -5.03 -6.48 -6.37
N ASP A 34 -4.33 -6.46 -5.24
CA ASP A 34 -3.93 -5.24 -4.54
C ASP A 34 -2.89 -4.46 -5.37
N ILE A 35 -1.95 -5.15 -6.03
CA ILE A 35 -0.96 -4.55 -6.95
C ILE A 35 -1.66 -3.95 -8.18
N ALA A 36 -2.65 -4.62 -8.76
CA ALA A 36 -3.47 -4.05 -9.83
C ALA A 36 -4.25 -2.80 -9.38
N THR A 37 -4.70 -2.79 -8.12
CA THR A 37 -5.33 -1.62 -7.48
C THR A 37 -4.32 -0.49 -7.28
N ILE A 38 -3.11 -0.77 -6.80
CA ILE A 38 -2.01 0.19 -6.68
C ILE A 38 -1.65 0.80 -8.04
N HIS A 39 -1.47 -0.01 -9.09
CA HIS A 39 -1.21 0.47 -10.45
C HIS A 39 -2.31 1.45 -10.91
N THR A 40 -3.58 1.13 -10.65
CA THR A 40 -4.71 2.02 -10.98
C THR A 40 -4.62 3.36 -10.23
N GLN A 41 -4.26 3.34 -8.94
CA GLN A 41 -4.10 4.57 -8.14
C GLN A 41 -2.83 5.36 -8.50
N VAL A 42 -1.73 4.71 -8.90
CA VAL A 42 -0.52 5.35 -9.44
C VAL A 42 -0.87 6.10 -10.72
N THR A 43 -1.57 5.47 -11.65
CA THR A 43 -2.01 6.10 -12.91
C THR A 43 -2.97 7.27 -12.66
N SER A 44 -3.86 7.16 -11.67
CA SER A 44 -4.76 8.25 -11.26
C SER A 44 -4.00 9.45 -10.66
N LEU A 45 -3.00 9.18 -9.81
CA LEU A 45 -2.13 10.20 -9.23
C LEU A 45 -1.28 10.88 -10.31
N ASP A 46 -0.63 10.11 -11.19
CA ASP A 46 0.14 10.67 -12.30
C ASP A 46 -0.72 11.55 -13.21
N THR A 47 -1.90 11.05 -13.63
CA THR A 47 -2.86 11.82 -14.45
C THR A 47 -3.21 13.16 -13.78
N SER A 48 -3.39 13.15 -12.46
CA SER A 48 -3.71 14.36 -11.68
C SER A 48 -2.53 15.34 -11.63
N ILE A 49 -1.30 14.84 -11.50
CA ILE A 49 -0.06 15.64 -11.50
C ILE A 49 0.21 16.21 -12.90
N ASN A 50 0.06 15.40 -13.94
CA ASN A 50 0.22 15.82 -15.33
C ASN A 50 -0.80 16.90 -15.72
N ALA A 51 -2.06 16.77 -15.27
CA ALA A 51 -3.12 17.76 -15.48
C ALA A 51 -2.93 19.08 -14.68
N PHE A 52 -2.08 19.10 -13.66
CA PHE A 52 -1.77 20.34 -12.93
C PHE A 52 -0.89 21.25 -13.79
N PRO A 53 -1.24 22.54 -13.96
CA PRO A 53 -0.54 23.42 -14.90
C PRO A 53 0.88 23.78 -14.43
N ASN A 54 1.77 24.00 -15.40
CA ASN A 54 3.17 24.41 -15.11
C ASN A 54 3.26 25.86 -14.60
N SER A 55 2.26 26.69 -14.89
CA SER A 55 2.14 28.08 -14.43
C SER A 55 0.71 28.38 -13.96
N GLY A 56 0.51 28.66 -12.67
CA GLY A 56 -0.77 29.08 -12.10
C GLY A 56 -1.73 27.92 -11.84
N GLY A 57 -1.54 27.23 -10.70
CA GLY A 57 -2.42 26.16 -10.25
C GLY A 57 -3.76 26.65 -9.67
N SER A 58 -4.57 25.70 -9.18
CA SER A 58 -5.72 25.99 -8.32
C SER A 58 -5.75 25.04 -7.12
N LEU A 59 -6.34 25.48 -6.00
CA LEU A 59 -6.51 24.64 -4.81
C LEU A 59 -7.35 23.38 -5.11
N ASN A 60 -8.31 23.46 -6.04
CA ASN A 60 -9.11 22.31 -6.46
C ASN A 60 -8.25 21.26 -7.19
N ALA A 61 -7.30 21.68 -8.04
CA ALA A 61 -6.38 20.77 -8.72
C ALA A 61 -5.35 20.16 -7.74
N ALA A 62 -4.87 20.95 -6.77
CA ALA A 62 -4.01 20.44 -5.69
C ALA A 62 -4.77 19.43 -4.79
N LEU A 63 -6.04 19.68 -4.49
CA LEU A 63 -6.91 18.77 -3.73
C LEU A 63 -7.15 17.44 -4.47
N ALA A 64 -7.24 17.45 -5.80
CA ALA A 64 -7.34 16.22 -6.59
C ALA A 64 -6.08 15.35 -6.45
N ILE A 65 -4.88 15.96 -6.52
CA ILE A 65 -3.59 15.28 -6.29
C ILE A 65 -3.48 14.74 -4.87
N ASN A 66 -3.88 15.51 -3.86
CA ASN A 66 -3.93 15.05 -2.48
C ASN A 66 -4.90 13.86 -2.32
N THR A 67 -6.09 13.93 -2.91
CA THR A 67 -7.08 12.83 -2.88
C THR A 67 -6.54 11.56 -3.53
N ALA A 68 -5.91 11.66 -4.70
CA ALA A 68 -5.25 10.53 -5.36
C ALA A 68 -4.09 9.96 -4.51
N SER A 69 -3.30 10.83 -3.86
CA SER A 69 -2.22 10.43 -2.94
C SER A 69 -2.75 9.68 -1.71
N ARG A 70 -3.86 10.14 -1.12
CA ARG A 70 -4.55 9.46 -0.01
C ARG A 70 -5.10 8.09 -0.43
N ASN A 71 -5.68 7.99 -1.62
CA ASN A 71 -6.21 6.72 -2.15
C ASN A 71 -5.08 5.73 -2.44
N LEU A 72 -3.99 6.17 -3.06
CA LEU A 72 -2.79 5.36 -3.31
C LEU A 72 -2.16 4.88 -2.00
N ALA A 73 -1.97 5.76 -1.01
CA ALA A 73 -1.46 5.38 0.31
C ALA A 73 -2.37 4.36 1.00
N THR A 74 -3.69 4.48 0.86
CA THR A 74 -4.65 3.50 1.38
C THR A 74 -4.48 2.13 0.70
N ALA A 75 -4.40 2.09 -0.64
CA ALA A 75 -4.19 0.85 -1.39
C ALA A 75 -2.87 0.15 -1.02
N ILE A 76 -1.77 0.91 -0.89
CA ILE A 76 -0.46 0.38 -0.48
C ILE A 76 -0.49 -0.19 0.95
N ASN A 77 -1.21 0.46 1.88
CA ASN A 77 -1.36 -0.06 3.24
C ASN A 77 -2.21 -1.34 3.32
N THR A 78 -3.26 -1.46 2.48
CA THR A 78 -4.02 -2.72 2.33
C THR A 78 -3.11 -3.82 1.79
N ALA A 79 -2.42 -3.58 0.67
CA ALA A 79 -1.49 -4.54 0.07
C ALA A 79 -0.39 -4.99 1.05
N THR A 80 0.15 -4.05 1.83
CA THR A 80 1.12 -4.34 2.90
C THR A 80 0.56 -5.27 3.97
N THR A 81 -0.70 -5.07 4.35
CA THR A 81 -1.38 -5.88 5.37
C THR A 81 -1.65 -7.29 4.85
N ASP A 82 -2.19 -7.41 3.65
CA ASP A 82 -2.54 -8.71 3.07
C ASP A 82 -1.30 -9.51 2.63
N THR A 83 -0.25 -8.84 2.15
CA THR A 83 1.08 -9.45 1.92
C THR A 83 1.64 -10.04 3.21
N LYS A 84 1.58 -9.32 4.34
CA LYS A 84 2.04 -9.82 5.65
C LYS A 84 1.20 -10.99 6.20
N ALA A 85 0.03 -11.25 5.61
CA ALA A 85 -0.84 -12.37 5.95
C ALA A 85 -0.71 -13.59 4.99
N VAL A 86 0.11 -13.49 3.94
CA VAL A 86 0.46 -14.64 3.08
C VAL A 86 1.35 -15.63 3.86
N THR A 87 1.07 -16.92 3.73
CA THR A 87 1.91 -17.97 4.32
C THR A 87 3.06 -18.32 3.39
N ALA A 88 4.29 -18.20 3.88
CA ALA A 88 5.49 -18.65 3.18
C ALA A 88 5.66 -20.20 3.22
N PRO A 89 6.37 -20.81 2.25
CA PRO A 89 7.00 -20.19 1.09
C PRO A 89 5.99 -19.80 0.00
N VAL A 90 6.27 -18.70 -0.70
CA VAL A 90 5.58 -18.31 -1.94
C VAL A 90 6.22 -19.06 -3.12
N ALA A 91 5.44 -19.46 -4.13
CA ALA A 91 5.97 -20.14 -5.29
C ALA A 91 6.83 -19.21 -6.18
N GLU A 92 7.78 -19.77 -6.91
CA GLU A 92 8.69 -18.99 -7.75
C GLU A 92 7.97 -18.29 -8.93
N GLY A 93 6.92 -18.94 -9.47
CA GLY A 93 6.06 -18.35 -10.52
C GLY A 93 5.23 -17.17 -10.00
N ASP A 94 4.57 -17.34 -8.86
CA ASP A 94 3.84 -16.31 -8.12
C ASP A 94 4.70 -15.07 -7.85
N ALA A 95 5.92 -15.29 -7.33
CA ALA A 95 6.87 -14.21 -7.05
C ALA A 95 7.34 -13.50 -8.32
N LYS A 96 7.55 -14.22 -9.43
CA LYS A 96 7.86 -13.63 -10.75
C LYS A 96 6.69 -12.82 -11.30
N THR A 97 5.45 -13.25 -11.10
CA THR A 97 4.24 -12.51 -11.51
C THR A 97 4.13 -11.19 -10.75
N ILE A 98 4.33 -11.22 -9.42
CA ILE A 98 4.37 -10.03 -8.56
C ILE A 98 5.50 -9.06 -9.00
N ILE A 99 6.72 -9.55 -9.24
CA ILE A 99 7.85 -8.72 -9.69
C ILE A 99 7.56 -8.10 -11.06
N ALA A 100 7.03 -8.88 -12.02
CA ALA A 100 6.66 -8.39 -13.34
C ALA A 100 5.56 -7.32 -13.29
N ALA A 101 4.56 -7.49 -12.41
CA ALA A 101 3.49 -6.51 -12.21
C ALA A 101 4.03 -5.17 -11.68
N VAL A 102 4.84 -5.18 -10.60
CA VAL A 102 5.46 -3.96 -10.04
C VAL A 102 6.38 -3.29 -11.06
N LYS A 103 7.20 -4.07 -11.76
CA LYS A 103 8.09 -3.61 -12.85
C LYS A 103 7.31 -2.91 -13.99
N GLY A 104 6.11 -3.38 -14.29
CA GLY A 104 5.24 -2.85 -15.34
C GLY A 104 4.82 -1.38 -15.15
N PHE A 105 4.54 -0.95 -13.91
CA PHE A 105 4.15 0.44 -13.61
C PHE A 105 5.21 1.26 -12.86
N THR A 106 6.38 0.68 -12.59
CA THR A 106 7.55 1.42 -12.07
C THR A 106 7.87 2.68 -12.89
N PRO A 107 7.80 2.69 -14.24
CA PRO A 107 7.99 3.91 -15.03
C PRO A 107 6.99 5.03 -14.67
N THR A 108 5.71 4.70 -14.44
CA THR A 108 4.66 5.66 -14.07
C THR A 108 4.88 6.25 -12.67
N ILE A 109 5.45 5.48 -11.73
CA ILE A 109 5.86 6.00 -10.41
C ILE A 109 6.98 7.04 -10.59
N VAL A 110 7.97 6.73 -11.43
CA VAL A 110 9.11 7.62 -11.70
C VAL A 110 8.67 8.87 -12.46
N ASP A 111 7.73 8.76 -13.40
CA ASP A 111 7.16 9.91 -14.12
C ASP A 111 6.40 10.83 -13.17
N ALA A 112 5.45 10.30 -12.37
CA ALA A 112 4.70 11.06 -11.36
C ALA A 112 5.63 11.82 -10.39
N LEU A 113 6.67 11.16 -9.90
CA LEU A 113 7.67 11.74 -8.98
C LEU A 113 8.64 12.72 -9.66
N THR A 114 8.80 12.66 -10.99
CA THR A 114 9.56 13.66 -11.76
C THR A 114 8.68 14.86 -12.10
N ASN A 115 7.43 14.60 -12.51
CA ASN A 115 6.45 15.61 -12.86
C ASN A 115 6.11 16.49 -11.65
N ILE A 116 5.89 15.92 -10.45
CA ILE A 116 5.59 16.73 -9.26
C ILE A 116 6.71 17.73 -8.94
N ILE A 117 7.99 17.33 -9.08
CA ILE A 117 9.15 18.24 -8.95
C ILE A 117 9.05 19.38 -9.97
N SER A 118 8.71 19.08 -11.23
CA SER A 118 8.54 20.10 -12.27
C SER A 118 7.38 21.07 -11.99
N LYS A 119 6.33 20.62 -11.28
CA LYS A 119 5.17 21.46 -10.91
C LYS A 119 5.46 22.36 -9.71
N LYS A 120 6.54 22.15 -8.94
CA LYS A 120 6.80 22.88 -7.68
C LYS A 120 6.61 24.40 -7.76
N PRO A 121 7.10 25.14 -8.79
CA PRO A 121 6.86 26.58 -8.89
C PRO A 121 5.38 27.00 -8.93
N SER A 122 4.48 26.14 -9.40
CA SER A 122 3.02 26.37 -9.37
C SER A 122 2.33 25.84 -8.11
N PHE A 123 3.00 25.02 -7.30
CA PHE A 123 2.60 24.76 -5.91
C PHE A 123 3.06 25.88 -4.98
N ASP A 124 4.26 26.44 -5.18
CA ASP A 124 4.78 27.58 -4.41
C ASP A 124 3.94 28.85 -4.61
N ALA A 125 3.35 29.01 -5.79
CA ALA A 125 2.38 30.07 -6.07
C ALA A 125 1.01 29.88 -5.37
N LEU A 126 0.75 28.72 -4.77
CA LEU A 126 -0.46 28.43 -3.99
C LEU A 126 -0.14 28.38 -2.49
N ILE A 127 -0.71 29.30 -1.73
CA ILE A 127 -0.59 29.36 -0.26
C ILE A 127 -0.93 27.97 0.33
N VAL A 128 -0.07 27.49 1.24
CA VAL A 128 -0.07 26.17 1.93
C VAL A 128 -0.01 24.90 1.06
N ALA A 129 0.06 24.98 -0.27
CA ALA A 129 0.03 23.78 -1.11
C ALA A 129 1.36 23.00 -1.10
N ASP A 130 2.50 23.68 -1.04
CA ASP A 130 3.85 23.07 -0.94
C ASP A 130 3.98 22.10 0.26
N SER A 131 3.57 22.56 1.45
CA SER A 131 3.55 21.77 2.67
C SER A 131 2.65 20.53 2.58
N LEU A 132 1.58 20.57 1.79
CA LEU A 132 0.68 19.43 1.58
C LEU A 132 1.34 18.37 0.69
N VAL A 133 1.99 18.79 -0.41
CA VAL A 133 2.76 17.88 -1.27
C VAL A 133 3.88 17.20 -0.50
N LYS A 134 4.61 17.93 0.36
CA LYS A 134 5.62 17.36 1.27
C LYS A 134 5.04 16.28 2.18
N GLN A 135 3.86 16.52 2.75
CA GLN A 135 3.17 15.56 3.62
C GLN A 135 2.74 14.29 2.85
N ASP A 136 2.22 14.45 1.62
CA ASP A 136 1.85 13.33 0.76
C ASP A 136 3.07 12.53 0.28
N LEU A 137 4.14 13.18 -0.18
CA LEU A 137 5.40 12.53 -0.57
C LEU A 137 6.01 11.73 0.59
N THR A 138 6.02 12.30 1.80
CA THR A 138 6.49 11.61 3.01
C THR A 138 5.62 10.39 3.34
N SER A 139 4.29 10.54 3.22
CA SER A 139 3.33 9.46 3.50
C SER A 139 3.44 8.32 2.50
N LEU A 140 3.51 8.64 1.20
CA LEU A 140 3.61 7.69 0.10
C LEU A 140 4.94 6.94 0.13
N ASN A 141 6.06 7.64 0.39
CA ASN A 141 7.36 7.01 0.57
C ASN A 141 7.30 5.99 1.73
N THR A 142 6.81 6.42 2.90
CA THR A 142 6.67 5.56 4.09
C THR A 142 5.81 4.31 3.83
N ALA A 143 4.66 4.46 3.17
CA ALA A 143 3.79 3.35 2.81
C ALA A 143 4.46 2.42 1.79
N THR A 144 5.12 2.98 0.78
CA THR A 144 5.81 2.22 -0.28
C THR A 144 6.95 1.39 0.32
N THR A 145 7.83 1.99 1.12
CA THR A 145 8.88 1.26 1.85
C THR A 145 8.31 0.14 2.74
N ALA A 146 7.14 0.35 3.38
CA ALA A 146 6.50 -0.69 4.19
C ALA A 146 5.97 -1.88 3.35
N PHE A 147 5.52 -1.63 2.12
CA PHE A 147 5.06 -2.65 1.17
C PHE A 147 6.24 -3.39 0.52
N GLU A 148 7.25 -2.66 0.05
CA GLU A 148 8.48 -3.19 -0.52
C GLU A 148 9.18 -4.18 0.42
N ASN A 149 9.29 -3.82 1.71
CA ASN A 149 9.83 -4.72 2.73
C ASN A 149 8.97 -5.97 2.97
N ALA A 150 7.65 -5.88 2.81
CA ALA A 150 6.75 -7.03 2.92
C ALA A 150 6.91 -8.00 1.73
N LEU A 151 7.00 -7.47 0.51
CA LEU A 151 7.29 -8.26 -0.69
C LEU A 151 8.68 -8.91 -0.62
N LEU A 152 9.71 -8.14 -0.24
CA LEU A 152 11.08 -8.63 -0.11
C LEU A 152 11.25 -9.67 1.01
N ALA A 153 10.37 -9.68 2.02
CA ALA A 153 10.33 -10.73 3.03
C ALA A 153 9.82 -12.06 2.45
N LEU A 154 8.74 -12.04 1.65
CA LEU A 154 8.15 -13.22 1.00
C LEU A 154 8.98 -13.77 -0.17
N ALA A 155 9.72 -12.92 -0.88
CA ALA A 155 10.41 -13.28 -2.11
C ALA A 155 11.36 -14.49 -1.94
N PRO A 156 11.38 -15.45 -2.89
CA PRO A 156 12.44 -16.44 -3.03
C PRO A 156 13.84 -15.81 -3.08
N ALA A 157 14.84 -16.51 -2.56
CA ALA A 157 16.17 -15.96 -2.26
C ALA A 157 16.91 -15.45 -3.51
N ASP A 158 16.75 -16.15 -4.63
CA ASP A 158 17.25 -15.82 -5.97
C ASP A 158 16.60 -14.54 -6.54
N LEU A 159 15.30 -14.36 -6.32
CA LEU A 159 14.53 -13.22 -6.84
C LEU A 159 14.74 -11.93 -6.04
N LYS A 160 15.34 -12.00 -4.84
CA LYS A 160 15.59 -10.80 -4.00
C LYS A 160 16.47 -9.76 -4.68
N SER A 161 17.36 -10.15 -5.59
CA SER A 161 18.23 -9.22 -6.32
C SER A 161 17.45 -8.37 -7.34
N GLU A 162 16.52 -8.97 -8.09
CA GLU A 162 15.65 -8.23 -9.01
C GLU A 162 14.68 -7.33 -8.23
N ALA A 163 14.04 -7.85 -7.17
CA ALA A 163 13.16 -7.07 -6.31
C ALA A 163 13.89 -5.85 -5.71
N SER A 164 15.10 -6.04 -5.16
CA SER A 164 15.92 -4.95 -4.59
C SER A 164 16.33 -3.90 -5.63
N THR A 165 16.44 -4.29 -6.90
CA THR A 165 16.74 -3.37 -8.01
C THR A 165 15.57 -2.43 -8.28
N LEU A 166 14.33 -2.94 -8.30
CA LEU A 166 13.12 -2.12 -8.46
C LEU A 166 12.92 -1.19 -7.26
N ILE A 167 13.06 -1.73 -6.04
CA ILE A 167 13.00 -0.98 -4.77
C ILE A 167 13.99 0.20 -4.79
N SER A 168 15.22 -0.03 -5.28
CA SER A 168 16.24 1.02 -5.37
C SER A 168 15.88 2.14 -6.35
N GLN A 169 15.20 1.82 -7.46
CA GLN A 169 14.75 2.81 -8.45
C GLN A 169 13.62 3.69 -7.89
N ILE A 170 12.64 3.07 -7.24
CA ILE A 170 11.47 3.75 -6.64
C ILE A 170 11.91 4.67 -5.50
N ASN A 171 12.71 4.16 -4.55
CA ASN A 171 13.21 4.97 -3.43
C ASN A 171 14.15 6.10 -3.88
N ALA A 172 14.93 5.91 -4.96
CA ALA A 172 15.74 6.99 -5.54
C ALA A 172 14.88 8.11 -6.14
N ALA A 173 13.72 7.79 -6.74
CA ALA A 173 12.76 8.79 -7.21
C ALA A 173 12.09 9.53 -6.04
N PHE A 174 11.63 8.81 -5.00
CA PHE A 174 11.08 9.42 -3.79
C PHE A 174 12.11 10.31 -3.06
N THR A 175 13.39 9.93 -3.06
CA THR A 175 14.47 10.74 -2.46
C THR A 175 14.60 12.09 -3.16
N LYS A 176 14.57 12.11 -4.51
CA LYS A 176 14.59 13.36 -5.30
C LYS A 176 13.35 14.22 -5.05
N ALA A 177 12.17 13.62 -5.01
CA ALA A 177 10.92 14.34 -4.80
C ALA A 177 10.85 14.96 -3.40
N ASN A 178 11.16 14.20 -2.35
CA ASN A 178 11.21 14.72 -0.98
C ASN A 178 12.29 15.81 -0.81
N ALA A 179 13.44 15.70 -1.49
CA ALA A 179 14.49 16.72 -1.46
C ALA A 179 14.10 18.03 -2.18
N ALA A 180 13.25 17.97 -3.21
CA ALA A 180 12.72 19.16 -3.87
C ALA A 180 11.67 19.91 -3.03
N TYR A 181 10.98 19.20 -2.13
CA TYR A 181 9.93 19.70 -1.23
C TYR A 181 10.41 19.76 0.25
N ALA A 182 11.72 19.94 0.46
CA ALA A 182 12.40 19.88 1.77
C ALA A 182 12.39 21.20 2.55
#